data_AF-A0AAI8G4X6-F1
#
_entry.id   AF-A0AAI8G4X6-F1
#
_cell.length_a   1.000
_cell.length_b   1.000
_cell.length_c   1.000
_cell.angle_alpha   90.00
_cell.angle_beta   90.00
_cell.angle_gamma   90.00
#
_symmetry.space_group_name_H-M   'P 1'
#
loop_
_entity.id
_entity.type
_entity.pdbx_description
1 polymer ?
#
loop_
_entity_poly.entity_id
_entity_poly.type
_entity_poly.pdbx_seq_one_letter_code
_entity_poly.pdbx_strand_id
1 'polypeptide(L)'
;MQIEKKYSYTQRTDDTILASTLSNTDEIVMVLSNGDVTRHNFQTDKTTLVSTLQDSMGYTDDGFDLTAPISIYTLDDIIVIVNDFKRHGYIINPKQEYRLHLWRGDYYANITKYPIALYKDANEIPHIIYADDWNHVQIMNLDTRQVLTAAKSLIEDAAEEKHIEFYKTHKEHNKLAWPSTYDYFYGKLLLSPNHQYFASVGWVWGSFDCINAYDVCNFITNPRIQDIIVHGGEHESRQICWVSNNILAVEHSPYTEEEEEATEDTLDEIHLYLLEENKATLLDKIQLQDKAIQYNAMYFDAILDAFVLVNSDEGVYIVSKNGEVLHQDHTIRTYIYNTTSQQFLSCNEKGVSIYDLKL
;
A
#
# COMPACT_ATOMS: atom_id res chain seq x y z
N MET A 1 15.47 15.51 -17.93
CA MET A 1 14.22 15.17 -17.23
C MET A 1 13.21 16.30 -17.39
N GLN A 2 12.06 15.95 -17.96
CA GLN A 2 10.93 16.84 -18.15
C GLN A 2 9.65 16.03 -17.91
N ILE A 3 8.69 16.62 -17.20
CA ILE A 3 7.37 16.01 -17.02
C ILE A 3 6.38 16.71 -17.95
N GLU A 4 5.71 15.94 -18.80
CA GLU A 4 4.81 16.49 -19.83
C GLU A 4 3.40 15.91 -19.70
N LYS A 5 2.40 16.77 -19.81
CA LYS A 5 1.00 16.33 -19.82
C LYS A 5 0.73 15.52 -21.08
N LYS A 6 0.41 14.24 -20.93
CA LYS A 6 0.05 13.32 -22.01
C LYS A 6 -1.45 13.37 -22.31
N TYR A 7 -2.27 13.26 -21.27
CA TYR A 7 -3.72 13.20 -21.39
C TYR A 7 -4.43 14.12 -20.41
N SER A 8 -5.66 14.49 -20.76
CA SER A 8 -6.59 15.21 -19.88
C SER A 8 -8.00 14.65 -20.08
N TYR A 9 -8.68 14.39 -18.98
CA TYR A 9 -10.10 14.07 -18.93
C TYR A 9 -10.84 15.13 -18.11
N THR A 10 -12.08 15.43 -18.50
CA THR A 10 -12.98 16.31 -17.74
C THR A 10 -14.34 15.63 -17.61
N GLN A 11 -14.76 15.40 -16.37
CA GLN A 11 -16.08 14.87 -16.04
C GLN A 11 -17.15 15.89 -16.42
N ARG A 12 -18.02 15.54 -17.36
CA ARG A 12 -19.05 16.44 -17.91
C ARG A 12 -20.41 16.33 -17.22
N THR A 13 -20.58 15.40 -16.28
CA THR A 13 -21.81 15.28 -15.49
C THR A 13 -21.75 16.15 -14.22
N ASP A 14 -22.87 16.24 -13.52
CA ASP A 14 -22.94 16.94 -12.23
C ASP A 14 -22.12 16.22 -11.14
N ASP A 15 -21.88 14.91 -11.31
CA ASP A 15 -21.09 14.09 -10.38
C ASP A 15 -19.62 14.50 -10.33
N THR A 16 -19.01 14.40 -9.15
CA THR A 16 -17.57 14.64 -8.96
C THR A 16 -16.79 13.32 -8.98
N ILE A 17 -15.50 13.40 -9.29
CA ILE A 17 -14.57 12.27 -9.18
C ILE A 17 -14.07 12.22 -7.73
N LEU A 18 -14.38 11.13 -7.03
CA LEU A 18 -13.98 10.90 -5.64
C LEU A 18 -12.58 10.27 -5.55
N ALA A 19 -12.26 9.38 -6.48
CA ALA A 19 -10.96 8.71 -6.58
C ALA A 19 -10.69 8.30 -8.03
N SER A 20 -9.40 8.24 -8.39
CA SER A 20 -8.98 7.72 -9.69
C SER A 20 -7.62 7.03 -9.60
N THR A 21 -7.41 6.03 -10.45
CA THR A 21 -6.11 5.37 -10.64
C THR A 21 -5.94 4.94 -12.10
N LEU A 22 -4.71 4.63 -12.49
CA LEU A 22 -4.42 4.04 -13.80
C LEU A 22 -4.77 2.56 -13.79
N SER A 23 -5.50 2.06 -14.79
CA SER A 23 -5.62 0.62 -15.06
C SER A 23 -4.58 0.15 -16.09
N ASN A 24 -4.18 1.04 -16.99
CA ASN A 24 -3.06 0.85 -17.92
C ASN A 24 -2.54 2.23 -18.37
N THR A 25 -1.61 2.26 -19.34
CA THR A 25 -0.94 3.49 -19.80
C THR A 25 -1.87 4.56 -20.36
N ASP A 26 -3.02 4.15 -20.89
CA ASP A 26 -3.97 5.00 -21.62
C ASP A 26 -5.41 4.82 -21.11
N GLU A 27 -5.58 4.30 -19.89
CA GLU A 27 -6.89 4.06 -19.28
C GLU A 27 -6.85 4.35 -17.79
N ILE A 28 -7.90 5.02 -17.32
CA ILE A 28 -8.14 5.28 -15.90
C ILE A 28 -9.41 4.59 -15.43
N VAL A 29 -9.42 4.24 -14.16
CA VAL A 29 -10.61 3.89 -13.40
C VAL A 29 -10.96 5.07 -12.51
N MET A 30 -12.25 5.39 -12.39
CA MET A 30 -12.76 6.46 -11.55
C MET A 30 -13.95 5.97 -10.72
N VAL A 31 -14.04 6.47 -9.49
CA VAL A 31 -15.23 6.40 -8.66
C VAL A 31 -15.88 7.78 -8.64
N LEU A 32 -17.16 7.85 -9.01
CA LEU A 32 -17.94 9.09 -9.05
C LEU A 32 -18.77 9.28 -7.77
N SER A 33 -19.20 10.51 -7.50
CA SER A 33 -20.00 10.87 -6.30
C SER A 33 -21.37 10.22 -6.22
N ASN A 34 -21.90 9.73 -7.34
CA ASN A 34 -23.11 8.92 -7.38
C ASN A 34 -22.84 7.43 -7.07
N GLY A 35 -21.58 7.04 -6.85
CA GLY A 35 -21.16 5.66 -6.61
C GLY A 35 -20.84 4.87 -7.87
N ASP A 36 -20.93 5.45 -9.07
CA ASP A 36 -20.57 4.75 -10.30
C ASP A 36 -19.06 4.52 -10.37
N VAL A 37 -18.70 3.31 -10.80
CA VAL A 37 -17.32 2.93 -11.13
C VAL A 37 -17.21 2.92 -12.64
N THR A 38 -16.36 3.79 -13.18
CA THR A 38 -16.20 3.95 -14.64
C THR A 38 -14.77 3.71 -15.08
N ARG A 39 -14.61 3.24 -16.32
CA ARG A 39 -13.34 3.23 -17.05
C ARG A 39 -13.38 4.28 -18.14
N HIS A 40 -12.31 5.04 -18.30
CA HIS A 40 -12.14 5.95 -19.43
C HIS A 40 -10.86 5.62 -20.19
N ASN A 41 -11.00 5.34 -21.48
CA ASN A 41 -9.89 5.05 -22.37
C ASN A 41 -9.57 6.29 -23.23
N PHE A 42 -8.36 6.82 -23.09
CA PHE A 42 -7.95 8.07 -23.73
C PHE A 42 -7.73 7.95 -25.25
N GLN A 43 -7.41 6.75 -25.74
CA GLN A 43 -7.21 6.53 -27.18
C GLN A 43 -8.52 6.54 -27.96
N THR A 44 -9.57 5.96 -27.35
CA THR A 44 -10.91 5.84 -27.97
C THR A 44 -11.87 6.95 -27.54
N ASP A 45 -11.47 7.79 -26.58
CA ASP A 45 -12.31 8.80 -25.92
C ASP A 45 -13.65 8.21 -25.43
N LYS A 46 -13.59 6.99 -24.90
CA LYS A 46 -14.77 6.24 -24.48
C LYS A 46 -14.76 6.03 -22.97
N THR A 47 -15.84 6.46 -22.32
CA THR A 47 -16.13 6.12 -20.93
C THR A 47 -17.16 4.99 -20.87
N THR A 48 -16.91 3.98 -20.05
CA THR A 48 -17.82 2.85 -19.82
C THR A 48 -18.09 2.69 -18.33
N LEU A 49 -19.37 2.52 -17.98
CA LEU A 49 -19.77 2.07 -16.65
C LEU A 49 -19.32 0.62 -16.46
N VAL A 50 -18.62 0.36 -15.36
CA VAL A 50 -18.13 -0.97 -14.98
C VAL A 50 -19.01 -1.58 -13.90
N SER A 51 -19.34 -0.79 -12.87
CA SER A 51 -20.15 -1.24 -11.73
C SER A 51 -20.71 -0.02 -10.99
N THR A 52 -21.45 -0.28 -9.91
CA THR A 52 -21.87 0.72 -8.94
C THR A 52 -21.52 0.24 -7.53
N LEU A 53 -21.12 1.19 -6.68
CA LEU A 53 -20.85 1.00 -5.26
C LEU A 53 -22.11 1.13 -4.41
N GLN A 54 -23.23 1.54 -5.01
CA GLN A 54 -24.52 1.52 -4.33
C GLN A 54 -24.98 0.07 -4.14
N ASP A 55 -25.18 -0.33 -2.89
CA ASP A 55 -25.75 -1.63 -2.59
C ASP A 55 -27.27 -1.57 -2.51
N SER A 56 -27.91 -2.59 -3.05
CA SER A 56 -29.34 -2.84 -2.82
C SER A 56 -29.62 -3.47 -1.46
N MET A 57 -28.57 -3.95 -0.77
CA MET A 57 -28.64 -4.55 0.56
C MET A 57 -28.30 -3.50 1.61
N GLY A 58 -29.16 -3.37 2.62
CA GLY A 58 -28.88 -2.51 3.77
C GLY A 58 -27.87 -3.19 4.70
N TYR A 59 -26.78 -2.50 5.00
CA TYR A 59 -25.82 -2.91 6.04
C TYR A 59 -26.14 -2.18 7.35
N THR A 60 -25.90 -2.83 8.49
CA THR A 60 -26.17 -2.23 9.80
C THR A 60 -25.17 -1.14 10.19
N ASP A 61 -24.02 -1.11 9.51
CA ASP A 61 -22.93 -0.14 9.66
C ASP A 61 -22.81 0.80 8.46
N ASP A 62 -23.94 1.07 7.78
CA ASP A 62 -24.08 1.95 6.62
C ASP A 62 -23.35 1.52 5.33
N GLY A 63 -22.54 0.46 5.39
CA GLY A 63 -21.93 -0.15 4.21
C GLY A 63 -20.77 0.67 3.63
N PHE A 64 -20.65 0.69 2.30
CA PHE A 64 -19.61 1.47 1.63
C PHE A 64 -19.92 2.96 1.69
N ASP A 65 -18.98 3.74 2.21
CA ASP A 65 -19.14 5.17 2.49
C ASP A 65 -18.47 6.02 1.40
N LEU A 66 -19.27 6.66 0.54
CA LEU A 66 -18.77 7.54 -0.53
C LEU A 66 -18.17 8.86 -0.02
N THR A 67 -18.31 9.16 1.27
CA THR A 67 -17.73 10.36 1.89
C THR A 67 -16.39 10.10 2.55
N ALA A 68 -16.04 8.83 2.77
CA ALA A 68 -14.74 8.42 3.30
C ALA A 68 -13.66 8.41 2.20
N PRO A 69 -12.36 8.51 2.56
CA PRO A 69 -11.28 8.32 1.59
C PRO A 69 -11.36 6.94 0.91
N ILE A 70 -11.16 6.92 -0.42
CA ILE A 70 -11.29 5.73 -1.27
C ILE A 70 -9.96 5.46 -1.96
N SER A 71 -9.48 4.22 -1.90
CA SER A 71 -8.38 3.74 -2.76
C SER A 71 -8.92 2.80 -3.84
N ILE A 72 -8.31 2.89 -5.02
CA ILE A 72 -8.57 2.01 -6.16
C ILE A 72 -7.29 1.29 -6.52
N TYR A 73 -7.36 -0.04 -6.64
CA TYR A 73 -6.27 -0.89 -7.10
C TYR A 73 -6.72 -1.62 -8.36
N THR A 74 -5.79 -1.82 -9.29
CA THR A 74 -6.06 -2.41 -10.60
C THR A 74 -5.05 -3.51 -10.89
N LEU A 75 -5.53 -4.60 -11.49
CA LEU A 75 -4.69 -5.66 -12.05
C LEU A 75 -5.39 -6.23 -13.28
N ASP A 76 -4.90 -5.88 -14.47
CA ASP A 76 -5.58 -6.12 -15.74
C ASP A 76 -7.05 -5.63 -15.70
N ASP A 77 -8.00 -6.56 -15.81
CA ASP A 77 -9.44 -6.30 -15.75
C ASP A 77 -9.99 -6.23 -14.32
N ILE A 78 -9.22 -6.58 -13.30
CA ILE A 78 -9.67 -6.60 -11.92
C ILE A 78 -9.55 -5.19 -11.34
N ILE A 79 -10.63 -4.74 -10.70
CA ILE A 79 -10.70 -3.47 -9.98
C ILE A 79 -11.03 -3.79 -8.53
N VAL A 80 -10.22 -3.29 -7.60
CA VAL A 80 -10.51 -3.35 -6.16
C VAL A 80 -10.70 -1.94 -5.65
N ILE A 81 -11.80 -1.70 -4.95
CA ILE A 81 -12.15 -0.40 -4.39
C ILE A 81 -12.42 -0.59 -2.92
N VAL A 82 -11.77 0.19 -2.06
CA VAL A 82 -11.94 0.10 -0.61
C VAL A 82 -12.11 1.48 0.00
N ASN A 83 -12.85 1.56 1.09
CA ASN A 83 -12.75 2.70 1.99
C ASN A 83 -11.51 2.54 2.87
N ASP A 84 -10.57 3.49 2.78
CA ASP A 84 -9.28 3.37 3.47
C ASP A 84 -9.43 3.21 4.98
N PHE A 85 -10.31 4.00 5.60
CA PHE A 85 -10.49 4.04 7.05
C PHE A 85 -11.89 3.57 7.47
N LYS A 86 -12.42 2.56 6.77
CA LYS A 86 -13.69 1.89 7.11
C LYS A 86 -13.56 0.39 6.86
N ARG A 87 -14.68 -0.32 6.78
CA ARG A 87 -14.74 -1.78 6.75
C ARG A 87 -15.03 -2.39 5.38
N HIS A 88 -15.49 -1.59 4.42
CA HIS A 88 -16.09 -2.09 3.18
C HIS A 88 -15.18 -1.88 1.97
N GLY A 89 -15.30 -2.81 1.03
CA GLY A 89 -14.71 -2.69 -0.30
C GLY A 89 -15.31 -3.68 -1.28
N TYR A 90 -14.91 -3.58 -2.54
CA TYR A 90 -15.39 -4.44 -3.62
C TYR A 90 -14.26 -4.89 -4.51
N ILE A 91 -14.30 -6.16 -4.91
CA ILE A 91 -13.54 -6.69 -6.04
C ILE A 91 -14.51 -6.81 -7.21
N ILE A 92 -14.19 -6.17 -8.33
CA ILE A 92 -15.01 -6.14 -9.54
C ILE A 92 -14.16 -6.70 -10.68
N ASN A 93 -14.71 -7.71 -11.36
CA ASN A 93 -14.13 -8.24 -12.59
C ASN A 93 -15.21 -8.24 -13.68
N PRO A 94 -15.22 -7.22 -14.58
CA PRO A 94 -16.21 -7.12 -15.63
C PRO A 94 -16.07 -8.22 -16.69
N LYS A 95 -14.87 -8.79 -16.86
CA LYS A 95 -14.60 -9.84 -17.85
C LYS A 95 -15.10 -11.21 -17.40
N GLN A 96 -14.96 -11.53 -16.11
CA GLN A 96 -15.49 -12.75 -15.51
C GLN A 96 -16.88 -12.54 -14.86
N GLU A 97 -17.46 -11.35 -15.03
CA GLU A 97 -18.81 -10.96 -14.59
C GLU A 97 -19.09 -11.24 -13.11
N TYR A 98 -18.14 -10.91 -12.23
CA TYR A 98 -18.35 -11.02 -10.78
C TYR A 98 -18.06 -9.72 -10.03
N ARG A 99 -18.73 -9.60 -8.88
CA ARG A 99 -18.50 -8.59 -7.85
C ARG A 99 -18.46 -9.30 -6.50
N LEU A 100 -17.38 -9.12 -5.74
CA LEU A 100 -17.23 -9.66 -4.39
C LEU A 100 -17.21 -8.50 -3.40
N HIS A 101 -17.88 -8.67 -2.27
CA HIS A 101 -17.84 -7.72 -1.15
C HIS A 101 -16.68 -8.10 -0.23
N LEU A 102 -15.83 -7.13 0.08
CA LEU A 102 -14.80 -7.21 1.12
C LEU A 102 -15.34 -6.55 2.39
N TRP A 103 -15.21 -7.25 3.51
CA TRP A 103 -15.67 -6.77 4.81
C TRP A 103 -14.66 -7.15 5.89
N ARG A 104 -13.97 -6.16 6.46
CA ARG A 104 -13.02 -6.38 7.57
C ARG A 104 -13.64 -6.09 8.94
N GLY A 105 -13.01 -6.61 9.98
CA GLY A 105 -13.27 -6.24 11.38
C GLY A 105 -13.29 -4.72 11.61
N ASP A 106 -14.00 -4.27 12.64
CA ASP A 106 -14.15 -2.86 12.98
C ASP A 106 -13.04 -2.33 13.90
N TYR A 107 -12.27 -3.22 14.53
CA TYR A 107 -11.25 -2.86 15.50
C TYR A 107 -10.15 -2.01 14.87
N TYR A 108 -10.05 -0.74 15.29
CA TYR A 108 -9.16 0.29 14.73
C TYR A 108 -9.24 0.50 13.21
N ALA A 109 -10.34 0.07 12.57
CA ALA A 109 -10.54 0.25 11.13
C ALA A 109 -10.59 1.73 10.72
N ASN A 110 -10.86 2.64 11.65
CA ASN A 110 -10.94 4.09 11.44
C ASN A 110 -9.57 4.81 11.43
N ILE A 111 -8.49 4.13 11.83
CA ILE A 111 -7.13 4.71 11.86
C ILE A 111 -6.13 3.90 11.03
N THR A 112 -6.49 2.69 10.60
CA THR A 112 -5.63 1.83 9.80
C THR A 112 -6.14 1.74 8.38
N LYS A 113 -5.31 2.16 7.40
CA LYS A 113 -5.63 2.06 5.97
C LYS A 113 -5.94 0.60 5.59
N TYR A 114 -6.98 0.38 4.79
CA TYR A 114 -7.41 -0.96 4.36
C TYR A 114 -6.26 -1.69 3.64
N PRO A 115 -5.71 -2.77 4.22
CA PRO A 115 -4.61 -3.53 3.63
C PRO A 115 -5.07 -4.23 2.35
N ILE A 116 -4.54 -3.81 1.20
CA ILE A 116 -4.82 -4.40 -0.11
C ILE A 116 -3.53 -4.48 -0.91
N ALA A 117 -3.32 -5.63 -1.56
CA ALA A 117 -2.32 -5.81 -2.58
C ALA A 117 -2.82 -6.77 -3.68
N LEU A 118 -2.39 -6.54 -4.91
CA LEU A 118 -2.70 -7.37 -6.06
C LEU A 118 -1.40 -7.88 -6.69
N TYR A 119 -1.40 -9.13 -7.13
CA TYR A 119 -0.27 -9.69 -7.87
C TYR A 119 -0.72 -10.84 -8.77
N LYS A 120 0.17 -11.27 -9.66
CA LYS A 120 0.04 -12.53 -10.40
C LYS A 120 1.11 -13.52 -9.96
N ASP A 121 0.73 -14.78 -9.84
CA ASP A 121 1.70 -15.84 -9.62
C ASP A 121 2.49 -16.18 -10.91
N ALA A 122 3.40 -17.15 -10.82
CA ALA A 122 4.20 -17.58 -11.96
C ALA A 122 3.38 -18.20 -13.12
N ASN A 123 2.11 -18.55 -12.89
CA ASN A 123 1.19 -19.06 -13.90
C ASN A 123 0.24 -17.96 -14.43
N GLU A 124 0.54 -16.68 -14.16
CA GLU A 124 -0.29 -15.52 -14.50
C GLU A 124 -1.66 -15.49 -13.79
N ILE A 125 -1.84 -16.28 -12.73
CA ILE A 125 -3.12 -16.33 -12.00
C ILE A 125 -3.19 -15.12 -11.06
N PRO A 126 -4.27 -14.32 -11.14
CA PRO A 126 -4.42 -13.14 -10.30
C PRO A 126 -4.78 -13.51 -8.86
N HIS A 127 -4.13 -12.83 -7.92
CA HIS A 127 -4.32 -12.98 -6.50
C HIS A 127 -4.52 -11.62 -5.83
N ILE A 128 -5.24 -11.62 -4.71
CA ILE A 128 -5.37 -10.48 -3.81
C ILE A 128 -4.88 -10.86 -2.42
N ILE A 129 -4.16 -9.95 -1.78
CA ILE A 129 -3.93 -9.93 -0.33
C ILE A 129 -4.85 -8.87 0.27
N TYR A 130 -5.68 -9.23 1.23
CA TYR A 130 -6.64 -8.30 1.86
C TYR A 130 -6.79 -8.57 3.35
N ALA A 131 -7.12 -7.54 4.14
CA ALA A 131 -7.45 -7.73 5.55
C ALA A 131 -8.87 -8.27 5.74
N ASP A 132 -8.99 -9.27 6.60
CA ASP A 132 -10.24 -9.77 7.17
C ASP A 132 -10.46 -9.19 8.57
N ASP A 133 -9.38 -8.90 9.30
CA ASP A 133 -9.39 -8.20 10.60
C ASP A 133 -8.08 -7.41 10.79
N TRP A 134 -7.96 -6.67 11.88
CA TRP A 134 -6.80 -5.79 12.17
C TRP A 134 -5.45 -6.53 12.14
N ASN A 135 -5.41 -7.76 12.67
CA ASN A 135 -4.22 -8.64 12.69
C ASN A 135 -4.33 -9.82 11.72
N HIS A 136 -5.25 -9.77 10.77
CA HIS A 136 -5.54 -10.90 9.92
C HIS A 136 -5.64 -10.50 8.45
N VAL A 137 -4.65 -10.91 7.65
CA VAL A 137 -4.68 -10.81 6.19
C VAL A 137 -4.85 -12.18 5.55
N GLN A 138 -5.53 -12.19 4.42
CA GLN A 138 -5.88 -13.35 3.63
C GLN A 138 -5.38 -13.19 2.20
N ILE A 139 -4.96 -14.30 1.59
CA ILE A 139 -4.59 -14.40 0.18
C ILE A 139 -5.65 -15.21 -0.54
N MET A 140 -6.29 -14.63 -1.55
CA MET A 140 -7.32 -15.27 -2.36
C MET A 140 -6.87 -15.37 -3.82
N ASN A 141 -7.06 -16.55 -4.40
CA ASN A 141 -6.98 -16.76 -5.84
C ASN A 141 -8.25 -16.20 -6.49
N LEU A 142 -8.11 -15.23 -7.40
CA LEU A 142 -9.26 -14.49 -7.93
C LEU A 142 -9.98 -15.23 -9.06
N ASP A 143 -9.33 -16.16 -9.76
CA ASP A 143 -9.99 -17.00 -10.76
C ASP A 143 -10.95 -18.00 -10.09
N THR A 144 -10.50 -18.65 -9.02
CA THR A 144 -11.30 -19.66 -8.32
C THR A 144 -12.12 -19.07 -7.18
N ARG A 145 -11.76 -17.88 -6.69
CA ARG A 145 -12.27 -17.22 -5.47
C ARG A 145 -12.00 -18.02 -4.20
N GLN A 146 -11.02 -18.92 -4.25
CA GLN A 146 -10.58 -19.69 -3.10
C GLN A 146 -9.63 -18.87 -2.25
N VAL A 147 -9.95 -18.76 -0.96
CA VAL A 147 -9.05 -18.20 0.04
C VAL A 147 -8.00 -19.25 0.40
N LEU A 148 -6.74 -19.01 0.01
CA LEU A 148 -5.63 -19.95 0.14
C LEU A 148 -5.11 -20.03 1.57
N THR A 149 -5.30 -18.96 2.35
CA THR A 149 -4.85 -18.84 3.74
C THR A 149 -6.00 -19.00 4.75
N ALA A 150 -7.11 -19.60 4.35
CA ALA A 150 -8.29 -19.77 5.22
C ALA A 150 -8.00 -20.58 6.51
N ALA A 151 -6.96 -21.42 6.46
CA ALA A 151 -6.51 -22.23 7.60
C ALA A 151 -5.30 -21.63 8.35
N LYS A 152 -4.90 -20.39 8.02
CA LYS A 152 -3.77 -19.70 8.67
C LYS A 152 -4.08 -19.49 10.15
N SER A 153 -3.14 -19.87 11.00
CA SER A 153 -3.16 -19.58 12.43
C SER A 153 -2.64 -18.17 12.64
N LEU A 154 -3.32 -17.40 13.50
CA LEU A 154 -2.84 -16.12 14.01
C LEU A 154 -1.80 -16.33 15.12
N ILE A 155 -0.90 -17.30 14.96
CA ILE A 155 0.16 -17.63 15.91
C ILE A 155 1.48 -17.58 15.15
N GLU A 156 2.44 -16.89 15.74
CA GLU A 156 3.79 -16.80 15.18
C GLU A 156 4.51 -18.14 15.19
N ASP A 157 5.47 -18.28 14.30
CA ASP A 157 6.46 -19.33 14.39
C ASP A 157 7.28 -19.20 15.68
N ALA A 158 7.65 -20.34 16.26
CA ALA A 158 8.32 -20.44 17.57
C ALA A 158 7.60 -19.77 18.77
N ALA A 159 6.30 -19.45 18.66
CA ALA A 159 5.54 -18.81 19.73
C ALA A 159 5.53 -19.63 21.04
N GLU A 160 5.46 -20.97 20.96
CA GLU A 160 5.50 -21.85 22.12
C GLU A 160 6.83 -21.74 22.85
N GLU A 161 7.94 -21.79 22.12
CA GLU A 161 9.28 -21.68 22.67
C GLU A 161 9.48 -20.33 23.35
N LYS A 162 9.08 -19.23 22.69
CA LYS A 162 9.08 -17.87 23.26
C LYS A 162 8.25 -17.81 24.56
N HIS A 163 7.06 -18.42 24.55
CA HIS A 163 6.18 -18.47 25.72
C HIS A 163 6.82 -19.25 26.88
N ILE A 164 7.34 -20.45 26.62
CA ILE A 164 8.00 -21.27 27.65
C ILE A 164 9.21 -20.53 28.24
N GLU A 165 10.00 -19.85 27.41
CA GLU A 165 11.17 -19.09 27.84
C GLU A 165 10.79 -17.89 28.72
N PHE A 166 9.78 -17.09 28.30
CA PHE A 166 9.25 -15.99 29.10
C PHE A 166 8.79 -16.47 30.49
N TYR A 167 8.18 -17.67 30.58
CA TYR A 167 7.60 -18.18 31.81
C TYR A 167 8.63 -18.73 32.80
N LYS A 168 9.85 -19.03 32.35
CA LYS A 168 10.96 -19.40 33.24
C LYS A 168 11.41 -18.22 34.10
N THR A 169 11.24 -16.99 33.62
CA THR A 169 11.79 -15.77 34.25
C THR A 169 10.72 -14.89 34.92
N HIS A 170 9.42 -15.16 34.71
CA HIS A 170 8.33 -14.33 35.22
C HIS A 170 7.47 -15.03 36.29
N LYS A 171 6.97 -14.24 37.26
CA LYS A 171 6.08 -14.69 38.33
C LYS A 171 4.65 -14.96 37.80
N GLU A 172 3.89 -15.81 38.50
CA GLU A 172 2.56 -16.27 38.03
C GLU A 172 1.55 -15.18 37.69
N HIS A 173 1.58 -14.03 38.38
CA HIS A 173 0.64 -12.93 38.12
C HIS A 173 0.94 -12.13 36.84
N ASN A 174 2.10 -12.37 36.19
CA ASN A 174 2.49 -11.73 34.93
C ASN A 174 2.36 -12.69 33.73
N LYS A 175 1.70 -13.84 33.92
CA LYS A 175 1.51 -14.85 32.88
C LYS A 175 0.36 -14.43 31.95
N LEU A 176 0.67 -14.14 30.69
CA LEU A 176 -0.30 -13.90 29.62
C LEU A 176 -1.13 -15.18 29.29
N ALA A 177 -2.23 -15.03 28.56
CA ALA A 177 -2.97 -16.19 28.06
C ALA A 177 -2.19 -16.88 26.93
N TRP A 178 -2.29 -18.21 26.84
CA TRP A 178 -1.73 -19.00 25.73
C TRP A 178 -2.85 -19.70 24.94
N PRO A 179 -2.80 -19.69 23.59
CA PRO A 179 -1.88 -18.92 22.74
C PRO A 179 -2.24 -17.43 22.70
N SER A 180 -1.24 -16.57 22.53
CA SER A 180 -1.46 -15.17 22.16
C SER A 180 -1.71 -15.09 20.65
N THR A 181 -2.70 -14.30 20.27
CA THR A 181 -2.92 -13.96 18.85
C THR A 181 -1.78 -13.07 18.35
N TYR A 182 -1.55 -13.11 17.04
CA TYR A 182 -0.56 -12.26 16.38
C TYR A 182 -0.85 -10.80 16.64
N ASP A 183 0.16 -10.09 17.14
CA ASP A 183 -0.03 -8.79 17.77
C ASP A 183 0.49 -7.65 16.89
N TYR A 184 -0.10 -7.53 15.72
CA TYR A 184 0.37 -6.64 14.66
C TYR A 184 -0.82 -6.07 13.88
N PHE A 185 -0.87 -4.76 13.74
CA PHE A 185 -1.89 -4.07 12.96
C PHE A 185 -1.41 -3.94 11.51
N TYR A 186 -1.99 -4.71 10.61
CA TYR A 186 -1.67 -4.59 9.19
C TYR A 186 -2.16 -3.26 8.64
N GLY A 187 -1.27 -2.50 7.99
CA GLY A 187 -1.63 -1.28 7.26
C GLY A 187 -1.43 -1.43 5.75
N LYS A 188 -0.94 -0.37 5.10
CA LYS A 188 -0.74 -0.36 3.64
C LYS A 188 0.19 -1.51 3.22
N LEU A 189 -0.21 -2.28 2.20
CA LEU A 189 0.57 -3.39 1.68
C LEU A 189 1.32 -3.00 0.40
N LEU A 190 2.53 -3.52 0.22
CA LEU A 190 3.32 -3.36 -1.00
C LEU A 190 3.96 -4.69 -1.42
N LEU A 191 3.83 -5.04 -2.70
CA LEU A 191 4.46 -6.24 -3.27
C LEU A 191 5.83 -5.91 -3.85
N SER A 192 6.78 -6.80 -3.57
CA SER A 192 8.07 -6.80 -4.25
C SER A 192 7.88 -7.00 -5.76
N PRO A 193 8.78 -6.50 -6.62
CA PRO A 193 8.62 -6.58 -8.07
C PRO A 193 8.48 -8.00 -8.65
N ASN A 194 9.08 -9.01 -8.01
CA ASN A 194 8.93 -10.42 -8.38
C ASN A 194 7.81 -11.16 -7.60
N HIS A 195 7.05 -10.43 -6.78
CA HIS A 195 5.97 -10.93 -5.93
C HIS A 195 6.40 -11.99 -4.89
N GLN A 196 7.70 -12.10 -4.59
CA GLN A 196 8.18 -13.05 -3.59
C GLN A 196 7.79 -12.61 -2.17
N TYR A 197 7.89 -11.31 -1.91
CA TYR A 197 7.57 -10.70 -0.63
C TYR A 197 6.42 -9.71 -0.76
N PHE A 198 5.63 -9.61 0.31
CA PHE A 198 4.81 -8.43 0.58
C PHE A 198 5.27 -7.76 1.87
N ALA A 199 5.32 -6.44 1.87
CA ALA A 199 5.59 -5.62 3.05
C ALA A 199 4.28 -4.98 3.53
N SER A 200 4.19 -4.74 4.83
CA SER A 200 3.10 -4.04 5.50
C SER A 200 3.67 -2.85 6.25
N VAL A 201 3.13 -1.66 5.97
CA VAL A 201 3.36 -0.45 6.77
C VAL A 201 2.36 -0.49 7.93
N GLY A 202 2.67 -1.31 8.93
CA GLY A 202 1.82 -1.54 10.08
C GLY A 202 2.34 -0.88 11.35
N TRP A 203 1.73 -1.26 12.47
CA TRP A 203 2.11 -0.79 13.78
C TRP A 203 1.83 -1.85 14.84
N VAL A 204 2.43 -1.68 16.01
CA VAL A 204 2.18 -2.50 17.22
C VAL A 204 1.74 -1.59 18.36
N TRP A 205 1.29 -2.17 19.47
CA TRP A 205 0.80 -1.40 20.62
C TRP A 205 1.76 -0.30 21.07
N GLY A 206 1.16 0.79 21.55
CA GLY A 206 1.90 1.97 21.98
C GLY A 206 2.10 3.02 20.88
N SER A 207 1.40 2.88 19.74
CA SER A 207 1.59 3.75 18.57
C SER A 207 3.06 3.71 18.13
N PHE A 208 3.54 2.50 17.86
CA PHE A 208 4.90 2.26 17.39
C PHE A 208 4.84 1.69 15.98
N ASP A 209 5.44 2.40 15.02
CA ASP A 209 5.52 1.91 13.64
C ASP A 209 6.29 0.61 13.62
N CYS A 210 5.78 -0.36 12.87
CA CYS A 210 6.42 -1.66 12.71
C CYS A 210 6.22 -2.09 11.28
N ILE A 211 7.30 -2.07 10.51
CA ILE A 211 7.30 -2.47 9.11
C ILE A 211 7.74 -3.93 9.05
N ASN A 212 6.79 -4.80 8.74
CA ASN A 212 7.03 -6.23 8.57
C ASN A 212 6.92 -6.63 7.10
N ALA A 213 7.78 -7.55 6.68
CA ALA A 213 7.69 -8.24 5.40
C ALA A 213 7.41 -9.72 5.58
N TYR A 214 6.87 -10.35 4.54
CA TYR A 214 6.44 -11.74 4.57
C TYR A 214 6.74 -12.38 3.21
N ASP A 215 7.32 -13.58 3.21
CA ASP A 215 7.44 -14.39 1.99
C ASP A 215 6.04 -14.93 1.63
N VAL A 216 5.56 -14.62 0.43
CA VAL A 216 4.20 -14.94 -0.03
C VAL A 216 3.97 -16.46 -0.05
N CYS A 217 4.93 -17.23 -0.55
CA CYS A 217 4.80 -18.68 -0.65
C CYS A 217 4.77 -19.33 0.74
N ASN A 218 5.66 -18.91 1.63
CA ASN A 218 5.66 -19.34 3.03
C ASN A 218 4.35 -18.93 3.71
N PHE A 219 3.87 -17.71 3.48
CA PHE A 219 2.64 -17.20 4.07
C PHE A 219 1.43 -18.06 3.69
N ILE A 220 1.34 -18.51 2.43
CA ILE A 220 0.29 -19.40 1.95
C ILE A 220 0.41 -20.81 2.54
N THR A 221 1.62 -21.36 2.56
CA THR A 221 1.83 -22.80 2.80
C THR A 221 2.04 -23.16 4.27
N ASN A 222 2.61 -22.26 5.07
CA ASN A 222 2.87 -22.47 6.48
C ASN A 222 1.65 -22.04 7.31
N PRO A 223 1.09 -22.90 8.19
CA PRO A 223 -0.02 -22.51 9.06
C PRO A 223 0.34 -21.40 10.05
N ARG A 224 1.62 -21.18 10.38
CA ARG A 224 2.05 -20.13 11.31
C ARG A 224 2.55 -18.89 10.60
N ILE A 225 2.51 -17.76 11.29
CA ILE A 225 3.01 -16.49 10.79
C ILE A 225 4.53 -16.45 10.99
N GLN A 226 5.25 -16.16 9.91
CA GLN A 226 6.69 -15.94 9.92
C GLN A 226 6.93 -14.58 9.27
N ASP A 227 6.96 -13.56 10.11
CA ASP A 227 7.26 -12.19 9.74
C ASP A 227 8.77 -11.95 9.69
N ILE A 228 9.14 -10.97 8.88
CA ILE A 228 10.49 -10.42 8.79
C ILE A 228 10.36 -8.99 9.27
N ILE A 229 10.77 -8.72 10.51
CA ILE A 229 10.78 -7.36 11.06
C ILE A 229 11.85 -6.57 10.31
N VAL A 230 11.42 -5.53 9.58
CA VAL A 230 12.31 -4.70 8.76
C VAL A 230 12.77 -3.47 9.52
N HIS A 231 11.81 -2.75 10.10
CA HIS A 231 12.05 -1.48 10.79
C HIS A 231 10.99 -1.29 11.86
N GLY A 232 11.36 -0.59 12.93
CA GLY A 232 10.41 -0.09 13.92
C GLY A 232 10.90 1.22 14.52
N GLY A 233 9.96 2.10 14.84
CA GLY A 233 10.25 3.45 15.33
C GLY A 233 8.98 4.16 15.82
N GLU A 234 9.12 5.44 16.14
CA GLU A 234 8.02 6.33 16.50
C GLU A 234 6.97 6.39 15.39
N HIS A 235 5.69 6.60 15.73
CA HIS A 235 4.63 6.56 14.72
C HIS A 235 4.65 7.80 13.80
N GLU A 236 5.15 7.62 12.57
CA GLU A 236 5.34 8.71 11.60
C GLU A 236 4.60 8.47 10.28
N SER A 237 3.85 7.38 10.12
CA SER A 237 3.22 7.03 8.85
C SER A 237 4.22 6.94 7.70
N ARG A 238 5.38 6.32 7.97
CA ARG A 238 6.53 6.24 7.05
C ARG A 238 6.17 5.75 5.67
N GLN A 239 6.77 6.39 4.67
CA GLN A 239 6.72 5.88 3.31
C GLN A 239 7.75 4.77 3.10
N ILE A 240 7.34 3.73 2.36
CA ILE A 240 8.23 2.64 1.95
C ILE A 240 8.05 2.36 0.46
N CYS A 241 9.09 1.83 -0.17
CA CYS A 241 9.01 1.31 -1.53
C CYS A 241 10.01 0.17 -1.76
N TRP A 242 9.75 -0.67 -2.75
CA TRP A 242 10.72 -1.70 -3.15
C TRP A 242 11.72 -1.13 -4.15
N VAL A 243 13.00 -1.22 -3.83
CA VAL A 243 14.11 -0.82 -4.72
C VAL A 243 14.49 -1.98 -5.65
N SER A 244 14.30 -3.21 -5.18
CA SER A 244 14.50 -4.44 -5.95
C SER A 244 13.61 -5.56 -5.40
N ASN A 245 13.80 -6.79 -5.87
CA ASN A 245 13.06 -7.97 -5.42
C ASN A 245 13.18 -8.25 -3.91
N ASN A 246 14.29 -7.85 -3.29
CA ASN A 246 14.59 -8.13 -1.90
C ASN A 246 15.19 -6.94 -1.15
N ILE A 247 15.14 -5.73 -1.72
CA ILE A 247 15.57 -4.51 -1.06
C ILE A 247 14.37 -3.60 -0.87
N LEU A 248 14.06 -3.30 0.39
CA LEU A 248 13.00 -2.38 0.78
C LEU A 248 13.63 -1.07 1.27
N ALA A 249 13.19 0.05 0.71
CA ALA A 249 13.50 1.38 1.18
C ALA A 249 12.46 1.84 2.20
N VAL A 250 12.93 2.42 3.30
CA VAL A 250 12.10 2.95 4.39
C VAL A 250 12.54 4.38 4.68
N GLU A 251 11.58 5.30 4.70
CA GLU A 251 11.77 6.66 5.18
C GLU A 251 12.16 6.67 6.66
N HIS A 252 13.14 7.50 7.03
CA HIS A 252 13.65 7.59 8.39
C HIS A 252 13.98 9.03 8.74
N SER A 253 13.43 9.52 9.86
CA SER A 253 13.82 10.82 10.41
C SER A 253 14.68 10.62 11.66
N PRO A 254 16.00 10.88 11.60
CA PRO A 254 16.85 10.77 12.79
C PRO A 254 16.39 11.69 13.94
N TYR A 255 15.76 12.82 13.61
CA TYR A 255 15.27 13.76 14.62
C TYR A 255 14.07 13.20 15.39
N THR A 256 13.06 12.67 14.69
CA THR A 256 11.89 12.10 15.38
C THR A 256 12.22 10.81 16.12
N GLU A 257 13.17 10.03 15.62
CA GLU A 257 13.69 8.84 16.30
C GLU A 257 14.59 9.16 17.49
N GLU A 258 14.74 10.44 17.84
CA GLU A 258 15.56 10.92 18.96
C GLU A 258 17.00 10.37 18.92
N GLU A 259 17.58 10.23 17.73
CA GLU A 259 18.96 9.74 17.58
C GLU A 259 19.96 10.67 18.28
N GLU A 260 20.99 10.09 18.87
CA GLU A 260 22.05 10.85 19.54
C GLU A 260 22.69 11.82 18.53
N GLU A 261 22.78 13.11 18.88
CA GLU A 261 23.25 14.21 18.02
C GLU A 261 22.25 14.72 16.96
N ALA A 262 21.08 14.09 16.80
CA ALA A 262 20.06 14.62 15.90
C ALA A 262 19.43 15.91 16.46
N THR A 263 19.20 16.87 15.57
CA THR A 263 18.54 18.14 15.87
C THR A 263 17.40 18.33 14.88
N GLU A 264 16.56 19.34 15.11
CA GLU A 264 15.49 19.67 14.17
C GLU A 264 16.05 19.91 12.76
N ASP A 265 17.31 20.32 12.60
CA ASP A 265 18.00 20.56 11.33
C ASP A 265 18.69 19.34 10.71
N THR A 266 18.62 18.18 11.35
CA THR A 266 19.11 16.93 10.77
C THR A 266 18.27 16.57 9.54
N LEU A 267 18.95 16.16 8.47
CA LEU A 267 18.32 15.77 7.23
C LEU A 267 17.69 14.38 7.36
N ASP A 268 16.51 14.21 6.75
CA ASP A 268 15.86 12.90 6.67
C ASP A 268 16.67 11.93 5.79
N GLU A 269 16.47 10.65 6.05
CA GLU A 269 17.18 9.54 5.42
C GLU A 269 16.22 8.57 4.74
N ILE A 270 16.71 7.85 3.73
CA ILE A 270 16.08 6.65 3.20
C ILE A 270 16.98 5.47 3.55
N HIS A 271 16.50 4.57 4.40
CA HIS A 271 17.21 3.36 4.81
C HIS A 271 16.90 2.22 3.84
N LEU A 272 17.93 1.53 3.38
CA LEU A 272 17.78 0.36 2.51
C LEU A 272 17.96 -0.92 3.32
N TYR A 273 16.95 -1.78 3.32
CA TYR A 273 16.99 -3.07 4.01
C TYR A 273 17.02 -4.22 3.01
N LEU A 274 18.02 -5.09 3.14
CA LEU A 274 18.13 -6.34 2.40
C LEU A 274 17.40 -7.46 3.14
N LEU A 275 16.48 -8.14 2.45
CA LEU A 275 15.72 -9.27 2.98
C LEU A 275 16.33 -10.59 2.50
N GLU A 276 16.90 -11.36 3.42
CA GLU A 276 17.49 -12.67 3.16
C GLU A 276 17.29 -13.60 4.36
N GLU A 277 17.05 -14.89 4.10
CA GLU A 277 16.96 -15.94 5.15
C GLU A 277 16.02 -15.58 6.34
N ASN A 278 14.84 -15.00 6.03
CA ASN A 278 13.86 -14.53 7.02
C ASN A 278 14.37 -13.43 7.96
N LYS A 279 15.32 -12.60 7.50
CA LYS A 279 15.84 -11.46 8.24
C LYS A 279 15.96 -10.25 7.33
N ALA A 280 15.81 -9.07 7.93
CA ALA A 280 16.15 -7.81 7.30
C ALA A 280 17.50 -7.32 7.84
N THR A 281 18.36 -6.82 6.97
CA THR A 281 19.64 -6.22 7.35
C THR A 281 19.74 -4.83 6.72
N LEU A 282 20.06 -3.82 7.52
CA LEU A 282 20.32 -2.47 7.02
C LEU A 282 21.57 -2.50 6.12
N LEU A 283 21.38 -2.17 4.84
CA LEU A 283 22.39 -2.18 3.80
C LEU A 283 23.05 -0.80 3.66
N ASP A 284 22.23 0.26 3.65
CA ASP A 284 22.69 1.62 3.38
C ASP A 284 21.74 2.67 3.98
N LYS A 285 22.24 3.89 4.18
CA LYS A 285 21.51 5.07 4.62
C LYS A 285 21.72 6.20 3.62
N ILE A 286 20.66 6.62 2.94
CA ILE A 286 20.72 7.68 1.93
C ILE A 286 20.19 8.96 2.56
N GLN A 287 21.09 9.91 2.87
CA GLN A 287 20.69 11.22 3.39
C GLN A 287 20.14 12.10 2.26
N LEU A 288 18.92 12.63 2.43
CA LEU A 288 18.35 13.60 1.49
C LEU A 288 19.09 14.92 1.59
N GLN A 289 19.52 15.50 0.47
CA GLN A 289 20.33 16.72 0.49
C GLN A 289 19.54 18.02 0.69
N ASP A 290 18.22 17.94 0.79
CA ASP A 290 17.33 19.08 0.98
C ASP A 290 16.25 18.75 2.01
N LYS A 291 16.30 19.46 3.15
CA LYS A 291 15.36 19.34 4.26
C LYS A 291 13.94 19.79 3.88
N ALA A 292 13.81 20.62 2.84
CA ALA A 292 12.52 21.10 2.37
C ALA A 292 11.74 20.03 1.60
N ILE A 293 12.35 18.88 1.30
CA ILE A 293 11.66 17.77 0.64
C ILE A 293 10.65 17.18 1.62
N GLN A 294 9.37 17.41 1.35
CA GLN A 294 8.26 16.76 2.05
C GLN A 294 7.49 15.92 1.03
N TYR A 295 7.10 14.70 1.38
CA TYR A 295 6.35 13.81 0.48
C TYR A 295 5.37 12.92 1.23
N ASN A 296 4.33 12.47 0.52
CA ASN A 296 3.29 11.61 1.05
C ASN A 296 3.30 10.22 0.40
N ALA A 297 4.14 10.02 -0.62
CA ALA A 297 4.44 8.70 -1.16
C ALA A 297 5.84 8.67 -1.78
N MET A 298 6.48 7.52 -1.65
CA MET A 298 7.81 7.23 -2.18
C MET A 298 7.72 6.06 -3.16
N TYR A 299 8.41 6.17 -4.28
CA TYR A 299 8.56 5.13 -5.28
C TYR A 299 10.02 5.00 -5.68
N PHE A 300 10.42 3.82 -6.14
CA PHE A 300 11.70 3.63 -6.79
C PHE A 300 11.46 3.25 -8.25
N ASP A 301 12.04 4.03 -9.17
CA ASP A 301 11.95 3.79 -10.60
C ASP A 301 13.23 3.13 -11.08
N ALA A 302 13.15 1.85 -11.43
CA ALA A 302 14.31 1.06 -11.83
C ALA A 302 14.89 1.47 -13.20
N ILE A 303 14.13 2.17 -14.05
CA ILE A 303 14.62 2.67 -15.35
C ILE A 303 15.40 3.97 -15.12
N LEU A 304 14.92 4.85 -14.24
CA LEU A 304 15.65 6.06 -13.84
C LEU A 304 16.83 5.77 -12.93
N ASP A 305 16.78 4.64 -12.23
CA ASP A 305 17.65 4.30 -11.10
C ASP A 305 17.60 5.35 -9.98
N ALA A 306 16.39 5.86 -9.70
CA ALA A 306 16.14 6.99 -8.80
C ALA A 306 14.85 6.83 -7.99
N PHE A 307 14.78 7.52 -6.86
CA PHE A 307 13.55 7.70 -6.09
C PHE A 307 12.67 8.76 -6.72
N VAL A 308 11.37 8.50 -6.76
CA VAL A 308 10.33 9.46 -7.13
C VAL A 308 9.50 9.72 -5.88
N LEU A 309 9.63 10.92 -5.34
CA LEU A 309 8.93 11.38 -4.14
C LEU A 309 7.81 12.30 -4.58
N VAL A 310 6.57 12.01 -4.15
CA VAL A 310 5.39 12.78 -4.57
C VAL A 310 4.68 13.37 -3.37
N ASN A 311 4.27 14.63 -3.53
CA ASN A 311 3.51 15.39 -2.57
C ASN A 311 2.31 16.02 -3.29
N SER A 312 1.10 15.80 -2.77
CA SER A 312 -0.11 16.35 -3.39
C SER A 312 -0.20 17.87 -3.31
N ASP A 313 0.52 18.49 -2.38
CA ASP A 313 0.50 19.93 -2.13
C ASP A 313 1.73 20.64 -2.72
N GLU A 314 2.90 20.02 -2.64
CA GLU A 314 4.17 20.66 -2.99
C GLU A 314 4.73 20.31 -4.38
N GLY A 315 4.42 19.13 -4.90
CA GLY A 315 4.93 18.70 -6.21
C GLY A 315 5.63 17.35 -6.22
N VAL A 316 6.54 17.19 -7.18
CA VAL A 316 7.30 15.97 -7.42
C VAL A 316 8.80 16.25 -7.31
N TYR A 317 9.52 15.33 -6.68
CA TYR A 317 10.97 15.33 -6.60
C TYR A 317 11.52 14.01 -7.16
N ILE A 318 12.56 14.10 -7.98
CA ILE A 318 13.33 12.93 -8.44
C ILE A 318 14.68 12.99 -7.75
N VAL A 319 14.97 12.00 -6.92
CA VAL A 319 16.14 11.97 -6.04
C VAL A 319 17.01 10.78 -6.41
N SER A 320 18.32 11.00 -6.59
CA SER A 320 19.27 9.91 -6.88
C SER A 320 19.42 8.95 -5.69
N LYS A 321 20.06 7.81 -5.92
CA LYS A 321 20.47 6.89 -4.84
C LYS A 321 21.46 7.48 -3.83
N ASN A 322 22.03 8.65 -4.11
CA ASN A 322 22.93 9.35 -3.19
C ASN A 322 22.25 10.54 -2.49
N GLY A 323 20.93 10.70 -2.65
CA GLY A 323 20.16 11.78 -2.02
C GLY A 323 20.19 13.13 -2.76
N GLU A 324 20.88 13.23 -3.90
CA GLU A 324 20.88 14.42 -4.75
C GLU A 324 19.54 14.62 -5.47
N VAL A 325 18.97 15.83 -5.42
CA VAL A 325 17.78 16.20 -6.20
C VAL A 325 18.17 16.36 -7.67
N LEU A 326 17.71 15.42 -8.51
CA LEU A 326 17.96 15.42 -9.95
C LEU A 326 16.95 16.28 -10.72
N HIS A 327 15.72 16.35 -10.22
CA HIS A 327 14.64 17.15 -10.80
C HIS A 327 13.58 17.48 -9.74
N GLN A 328 12.91 18.62 -9.92
CA GLN A 328 11.82 19.08 -9.07
C GLN A 328 10.78 19.80 -9.92
N ASP A 329 9.50 19.48 -9.71
CA ASP A 329 8.38 20.13 -10.39
C ASP A 329 7.23 20.40 -9.39
N HIS A 330 7.06 21.68 -9.04
CA HIS A 330 6.01 22.16 -8.14
C HIS A 330 4.65 22.36 -8.81
N THR A 331 4.57 22.23 -10.13
CA THR A 331 3.33 22.44 -10.89
C THR A 331 2.46 21.19 -10.92
N ILE A 332 3.04 20.03 -10.62
CA ILE A 332 2.38 18.73 -10.70
C ILE A 332 1.99 18.25 -9.31
N ARG A 333 0.71 18.41 -8.99
CA ARG A 333 0.12 17.93 -7.74
C ARG A 333 -0.46 16.55 -7.94
N THR A 334 0.18 15.53 -7.37
CA THR A 334 -0.17 14.12 -7.56
C THR A 334 0.11 13.31 -6.31
N TYR A 335 -0.66 12.25 -6.13
CA TYR A 335 -0.48 11.25 -5.08
C TYR A 335 -0.16 9.86 -5.66
N ILE A 336 -0.07 9.74 -7.00
CA ILE A 336 0.12 8.46 -7.70
C ILE A 336 1.21 8.60 -8.75
N TYR A 337 2.21 7.73 -8.63
CA TYR A 337 3.16 7.42 -9.68
C TYR A 337 3.08 5.93 -10.04
N ASN A 338 3.07 5.63 -11.34
CA ASN A 338 3.18 4.26 -11.85
C ASN A 338 4.62 4.05 -12.36
N THR A 339 5.39 3.23 -11.67
CA THR A 339 6.79 2.95 -11.99
C THR A 339 6.97 2.16 -13.29
N THR A 340 5.98 1.37 -13.70
CA THR A 340 6.03 0.58 -14.94
C THR A 340 5.82 1.46 -16.17
N SER A 341 4.86 2.38 -16.12
CA SER A 341 4.57 3.30 -17.23
C SER A 341 5.29 4.63 -17.13
N GLN A 342 5.96 4.91 -16.01
CA GLN A 342 6.61 6.19 -15.68
C GLN A 342 5.65 7.38 -15.78
N GLN A 343 4.46 7.20 -15.21
CA GLN A 343 3.35 8.15 -15.33
C GLN A 343 2.89 8.67 -13.98
N PHE A 344 2.64 9.97 -13.92
CA PHE A 344 1.94 10.61 -12.81
C PHE A 344 0.45 10.74 -13.12
N LEU A 345 -0.38 10.55 -12.10
CA LEU A 345 -1.82 10.81 -12.20
C LEU A 345 -2.22 11.93 -11.23
N SER A 346 -2.72 13.03 -11.77
CA SER A 346 -3.34 14.11 -10.98
C SER A 346 -4.85 14.02 -11.13
N CYS A 347 -5.57 14.13 -10.01
CA CYS A 347 -7.02 14.04 -9.95
C CYS A 347 -7.58 15.19 -9.11
N ASN A 348 -8.63 15.82 -9.60
CA ASN A 348 -9.47 16.73 -8.82
C ASN A 348 -10.95 16.37 -9.04
N GLU A 349 -11.87 17.09 -8.41
CA GLU A 349 -13.31 16.80 -8.44
C GLU A 349 -13.92 16.69 -9.84
N LYS A 350 -13.32 17.31 -10.86
CA LYS A 350 -13.87 17.35 -12.23
C LYS A 350 -12.90 16.92 -13.32
N GLY A 351 -11.65 16.60 -13.00
CA GLY A 351 -10.66 16.31 -14.02
C GLY A 351 -9.56 15.36 -13.56
N VAL A 352 -9.09 14.57 -14.51
CA VAL A 352 -7.90 13.73 -14.39
C VAL A 352 -6.89 14.17 -15.42
N SER A 353 -5.62 14.22 -15.04
CA SER A 353 -4.51 14.52 -15.94
C SER A 353 -3.42 13.46 -15.76
N ILE A 354 -2.92 12.94 -16.87
CA ILE A 354 -1.80 11.99 -16.89
C ILE A 354 -0.59 12.72 -17.45
N TYR A 355 0.55 12.57 -16.78
CA TYR A 355 1.82 13.15 -17.19
C TYR A 355 2.85 12.05 -17.39
N ASP A 356 3.61 12.10 -18.48
CA ASP A 356 4.74 11.22 -18.73
C ASP A 356 6.01 11.86 -18.19
N LEU A 357 6.85 11.06 -17.54
CA LEU A 357 8.22 11.44 -17.23
C LEU A 357 9.14 11.10 -18.42
N LYS A 358 9.75 12.13 -19.02
CA LYS A 358 10.73 11.98 -20.10
C LYS A 358 12.13 12.25 -19.59
N LEU A 359 13.05 11.33 -19.89
CA LEU A 359 14.47 11.42 -19.56
C LEU A 359 15.18 12.55 -20.30
#